data_AF-A0A674HXG4-F1
#
_entry.id   AF-A0A674HXG4-F1
#
_cell.length_a   1.000
_cell.length_b   1.000
_cell.length_c   1.000
_cell.angle_alpha   90.00
_cell.angle_beta   90.00
_cell.angle_gamma   90.00
#
_symmetry.space_group_name_H-M   'P 1'
#
loop_
_entity.id
_entity.type
_entity.pdbx_description
1 polymer ?
#
loop_
_entity_poly.entity_id
_entity_poly.type
_entity_poly.pdbx_seq_one_letter_code
_entity_poly.pdbx_strand_id
1 'polypeptide(L)'
;MDADYPAFETPLCGELKRFCRRVKETYKEIREDLTPYKDDRYYRLAPMRLYTLSKRHFVLVFVVFFICFGLTVFIGIDERELPQMLLVFFQMRPFKLNSKPLSTYNQQLWLTCVIQLDQPDESSFKTNVTMTVKIRGVEENGSSSFINKQVYNRTRMLNCAQKCAEIIVVHLGYLTYTQYEVIVGFEDLNKLMYPIKNVNFTWKTYNPSFSQVEIWFRFVFVVLTFMVTCLFAHSLRKFSMRDWGIEQKWMSILLPLLLLYNDPFFPLSFLVNSWFPGMLDDLFQSVFLCALLLFWLCVYHGIRVQGERKCLTFYFPKFFIVGLLWLACVTLGIWQTVNELHDPTYQFRVDTGNFQGMKIFFLVVATVYILYLLFLIVRACSELRNMPYVDLRLKFLTALTFVVLVISIVILYLPEFLSFYGLLNFYLYTLAFVYSPSKNALYESQLKDNPAFSMLNDSDDDVIYGSDYEEMPLQNGQAIRAKYKEESDSD
;
A
#
# COMPACT_ATOMS: atom_id res chain seq x y z
N MET A 1 42.70 -70.23 -18.93
CA MET A 1 41.41 -69.55 -18.88
C MET A 1 40.92 -69.69 -17.44
N ASP A 2 41.04 -68.72 -16.55
CA ASP A 2 41.47 -67.33 -16.61
C ASP A 2 42.23 -67.01 -15.33
N ALA A 3 43.26 -66.18 -15.43
CA ALA A 3 44.10 -65.79 -14.32
C ALA A 3 43.38 -64.76 -13.44
N ASP A 4 43.31 -65.04 -12.14
CA ASP A 4 42.95 -64.07 -11.11
C ASP A 4 43.87 -62.85 -11.19
N TYR A 5 43.29 -61.70 -11.56
CA TYR A 5 43.91 -60.39 -11.37
C TYR A 5 43.33 -59.77 -10.09
N PRO A 6 44.13 -59.53 -9.04
CA PRO A 6 43.70 -58.70 -7.93
C PRO A 6 43.70 -57.24 -8.41
N ALA A 7 42.51 -56.67 -8.57
CA ALA A 7 42.35 -55.23 -8.76
C ALA A 7 42.84 -54.53 -7.48
N PHE A 8 44.06 -53.99 -7.55
CA PHE A 8 44.63 -53.07 -6.57
C PHE A 8 43.72 -51.84 -6.44
N GLU A 9 42.74 -51.87 -5.53
CA GLU A 9 42.18 -50.63 -5.01
C GLU A 9 43.30 -49.93 -4.26
N THR A 10 43.80 -48.83 -4.84
CA THR A 10 44.78 -47.96 -4.18
C THR A 10 44.30 -47.63 -2.76
N PRO A 11 45.15 -47.77 -1.72
CA PRO A 11 44.76 -47.55 -0.32
C PRO A 11 44.15 -46.16 -0.09
N LEU A 12 44.52 -45.20 -0.93
CA LEU A 12 43.98 -43.85 -0.98
C LEU A 12 42.47 -43.80 -1.28
N CYS A 13 41.95 -44.68 -2.14
CA CYS A 13 40.54 -44.68 -2.54
C CYS A 13 39.63 -45.22 -1.43
N GLY A 14 40.08 -46.26 -0.72
CA GLY A 14 39.39 -46.80 0.45
C GLY A 14 39.37 -45.84 1.63
N GLU A 15 40.41 -45.01 1.80
CA GLU A 15 40.43 -43.93 2.78
C GLU A 15 39.53 -42.75 2.38
N LEU A 16 39.52 -42.36 1.10
CA LEU A 16 38.66 -41.29 0.60
C LEU A 16 37.17 -41.65 0.73
N LYS A 17 36.80 -42.91 0.48
CA LYS A 17 35.42 -43.40 0.64
C LYS A 17 34.98 -43.41 2.10
N ARG A 18 35.90 -43.78 3.02
CA ARG A 18 35.67 -43.67 4.47
C ARG A 18 35.55 -42.22 4.93
N PHE A 19 36.36 -41.32 4.40
CA PHE A 19 36.29 -39.89 4.69
C PHE A 19 34.99 -39.27 4.17
N CYS A 20 34.59 -39.56 2.93
CA CYS A 20 33.31 -39.09 2.35
C CYS A 20 32.10 -39.59 3.14
N ARG A 21 32.14 -40.85 3.61
CA ARG A 21 31.08 -41.40 4.46
C ARG A 21 31.01 -40.68 5.80
N ARG A 22 32.16 -40.45 6.43
CA ARG A 22 32.25 -39.71 7.69
C ARG A 22 31.76 -38.26 7.53
N VAL A 23 32.17 -37.56 6.47
CA VAL A 23 31.68 -36.21 6.15
C VAL A 23 30.17 -36.20 5.89
N LYS A 24 29.62 -37.23 5.24
CA LYS A 24 28.17 -37.34 4.99
C LYS A 24 27.38 -37.61 6.27
N GLU A 25 27.93 -38.42 7.17
CA GLU A 25 27.36 -38.68 8.50
C GLU A 25 27.46 -37.42 9.38
N THR A 26 28.61 -36.75 9.44
CA THR A 26 28.76 -35.47 10.15
C THR A 26 27.88 -34.37 9.56
N TYR A 27 27.69 -34.33 8.23
CA TYR A 27 26.74 -33.40 7.61
C TYR A 27 25.28 -33.73 7.98
N LYS A 28 24.96 -35.02 8.17
CA LYS A 28 23.63 -35.47 8.59
C LYS A 28 23.40 -35.15 10.07
N GLU A 29 24.36 -35.39 10.94
CA GLU A 29 24.34 -35.00 12.36
C GLU A 29 24.27 -33.47 12.51
N ILE A 30 25.11 -32.72 11.79
CA ILE A 30 25.04 -31.25 11.75
C ILE A 30 23.67 -30.80 11.22
N ARG A 31 23.09 -31.48 10.22
CA ARG A 31 21.76 -31.14 9.71
C ARG A 31 20.66 -31.47 10.73
N GLU A 32 20.80 -32.53 11.50
CA GLU A 32 19.90 -32.91 12.59
C GLU A 32 20.03 -31.95 13.80
N ASP A 33 21.24 -31.52 14.15
CA ASP A 33 21.52 -30.50 15.17
C ASP A 33 21.11 -29.07 14.73
N LEU A 34 21.21 -28.75 13.44
CA LEU A 34 20.71 -27.49 12.86
C LEU A 34 19.21 -27.51 12.60
N THR A 35 18.55 -28.66 12.60
CA THR A 35 17.09 -28.72 12.69
C THR A 35 16.73 -28.62 14.17
N PRO A 36 16.35 -27.43 14.67
CA PRO A 36 15.94 -27.33 16.06
C PRO A 36 14.73 -28.24 16.22
N TYR A 37 14.75 -29.06 17.27
CA TYR A 37 13.62 -29.81 17.82
C TYR A 37 12.29 -29.16 17.45
N LYS A 38 11.56 -29.82 16.54
CA LYS A 38 10.67 -29.17 15.58
C LYS A 38 9.27 -28.86 16.13
N ASP A 39 8.95 -29.32 17.34
CA ASP A 39 7.55 -29.38 17.78
C ASP A 39 7.19 -28.39 18.91
N ASP A 40 8.10 -28.04 19.82
CA ASP A 40 7.71 -27.28 21.03
C ASP A 40 7.19 -25.85 20.78
N ARG A 41 7.63 -25.20 19.69
CA ARG A 41 7.27 -23.80 19.43
C ARG A 41 5.99 -23.63 18.62
N TYR A 42 5.52 -24.69 17.97
CA TYR A 42 4.27 -24.65 17.22
C TYR A 42 3.06 -24.48 18.13
N TYR A 43 3.20 -25.02 19.35
CA TYR A 43 2.13 -25.11 20.34
C TYR A 43 1.98 -23.87 21.22
N ARG A 44 2.95 -22.94 21.22
CA ARG A 44 2.89 -21.70 22.01
C ARG A 44 2.38 -20.46 21.28
N LEU A 45 2.07 -20.55 19.99
CA LEU A 45 1.54 -19.41 19.24
C LEU A 45 0.06 -19.20 19.54
N ALA A 46 -0.34 -17.95 19.77
CA ALA A 46 -1.75 -17.62 19.98
C ALA A 46 -2.61 -18.11 18.79
N PRO A 47 -3.61 -18.98 18.99
CA PRO A 47 -4.37 -19.57 17.90
C PRO A 47 -5.21 -18.51 17.18
N MET A 48 -5.01 -18.41 15.87
CA MET A 48 -5.67 -17.45 15.00
C MET A 48 -7.05 -17.96 14.56
N ARG A 49 -8.00 -17.06 14.32
CA ARG A 49 -9.32 -17.41 13.79
C ARG A 49 -9.25 -18.19 12.48
N LEU A 50 -8.24 -17.93 11.65
CA LEU A 50 -8.02 -18.65 10.39
C LEU A 50 -8.15 -20.18 10.53
N TYR A 51 -7.70 -20.75 11.64
CA TYR A 51 -7.73 -22.20 11.89
C TYR A 51 -9.08 -22.75 12.32
N THR A 52 -9.91 -21.88 12.88
CA THR A 52 -11.24 -22.23 13.41
C THR A 52 -12.37 -21.92 12.43
N LEU A 53 -12.06 -21.24 11.31
CA LEU A 53 -13.07 -20.85 10.33
C LEU A 53 -13.49 -22.05 9.48
N SER A 54 -14.80 -22.31 9.43
CA SER A 54 -15.34 -23.29 8.49
C SER A 54 -15.25 -22.78 7.04
N LYS A 55 -15.27 -23.70 6.07
CA LYS A 55 -15.20 -23.36 4.63
C LYS A 55 -16.26 -22.33 4.22
N ARG A 56 -17.47 -22.39 4.79
CA ARG A 56 -18.57 -21.43 4.53
C ARG A 56 -18.22 -20.03 5.04
N HIS A 57 -17.70 -19.92 6.27
CA HIS A 57 -17.29 -18.63 6.82
C HIS A 57 -16.09 -18.05 6.06
N PHE A 58 -15.16 -18.89 5.61
CA PHE A 58 -14.03 -18.47 4.79
C PHE A 58 -14.48 -17.80 3.48
N VAL A 59 -15.40 -18.45 2.74
CA VAL A 59 -15.97 -17.86 1.51
C VAL A 59 -16.74 -16.58 1.82
N LEU A 60 -17.50 -16.55 2.92
CA LEU A 60 -18.26 -15.38 3.34
C LEU A 60 -17.35 -14.15 3.57
N VAL A 61 -16.15 -14.31 4.12
CA VAL A 61 -15.19 -13.19 4.28
C VAL A 61 -14.84 -12.56 2.93
N PHE A 62 -14.60 -13.36 1.89
CA PHE A 62 -14.33 -12.85 0.55
C PHE A 62 -15.56 -12.18 -0.08
N VAL A 63 -16.75 -12.75 0.09
CA VAL A 63 -18.00 -12.15 -0.42
C VAL A 63 -18.22 -10.79 0.23
N VAL A 64 -18.09 -10.68 1.56
CA VAL A 64 -18.20 -9.41 2.29
C VAL A 64 -17.15 -8.42 1.81
N PHE A 65 -15.90 -8.86 1.61
CA PHE A 65 -14.85 -8.01 1.05
C PHE A 65 -15.23 -7.41 -0.31
N PHE A 66 -15.72 -8.22 -1.25
CA PHE A 66 -16.13 -7.73 -2.58
C PHE A 66 -17.36 -6.82 -2.53
N ILE A 67 -18.32 -7.09 -1.65
CA ILE A 67 -19.50 -6.21 -1.46
C ILE A 67 -19.06 -4.86 -0.92
N CYS A 68 -18.25 -4.85 0.15
CA CYS A 68 -17.73 -3.62 0.76
C CYS A 68 -16.88 -2.82 -0.23
N PHE A 69 -16.00 -3.48 -0.98
CA PHE A 69 -15.19 -2.84 -2.00
C PHE A 69 -16.04 -2.31 -3.17
N GLY A 70 -17.03 -3.07 -3.63
CA GLY A 70 -17.97 -2.64 -4.67
C GLY A 70 -18.70 -1.35 -4.29
N LEU A 71 -19.15 -1.23 -3.03
CA LEU A 71 -19.77 -0.01 -2.51
C LEU A 71 -18.81 1.20 -2.58
N THR A 72 -17.51 1.02 -2.29
CA THR A 72 -16.55 2.12 -2.39
C THR A 72 -16.28 2.56 -3.82
N VAL A 73 -16.30 1.64 -4.79
CA VAL A 73 -16.19 1.96 -6.22
C VAL A 73 -17.40 2.78 -6.66
N PHE A 74 -18.62 2.37 -6.27
CA PHE A 74 -19.83 3.14 -6.60
C PHE A 74 -19.80 4.58 -6.08
N ILE A 75 -19.25 4.81 -4.89
CA ILE A 75 -19.08 6.16 -4.34
C ILE A 75 -18.01 6.95 -5.13
N GLY A 76 -16.98 6.29 -5.65
CA GLY A 76 -15.89 6.91 -6.41
C GLY A 76 -16.23 7.28 -7.86
N ILE A 77 -17.25 6.67 -8.47
CA ILE A 77 -17.60 6.93 -9.89
C ILE A 77 -18.06 8.38 -10.15
N ASP A 78 -18.51 9.11 -9.13
CA ASP A 78 -18.98 10.50 -9.25
C ASP A 78 -17.83 11.55 -9.30
N GLU A 79 -16.57 11.10 -9.43
CA GLU A 79 -15.36 11.92 -9.38
C GLU A 79 -15.21 12.91 -10.57
N ARG A 80 -15.98 12.78 -11.66
CA ARG A 80 -15.71 13.51 -12.92
C ARG A 80 -16.82 14.49 -13.33
N GLU A 81 -16.53 15.79 -13.25
CA GLU A 81 -17.24 16.81 -14.05
C GLU A 81 -16.54 17.09 -15.40
N LEU A 82 -17.34 17.54 -16.38
CA LEU A 82 -16.91 17.94 -17.71
C LEU A 82 -15.97 19.17 -17.66
N PRO A 83 -14.84 19.16 -18.37
CA PRO A 83 -13.96 20.33 -18.47
C PRO A 83 -14.69 21.50 -19.15
N GLN A 84 -14.67 22.68 -18.51
CA GLN A 84 -15.17 23.91 -19.13
C GLN A 84 -14.09 24.51 -20.04
N MET A 85 -14.33 24.42 -21.35
CA MET A 85 -13.47 24.99 -22.37
C MET A 85 -13.81 26.47 -22.59
N LEU A 86 -12.84 27.35 -22.38
CA LEU A 86 -12.93 28.75 -22.78
C LEU A 86 -12.24 28.92 -24.15
N LEU A 87 -13.04 29.17 -25.17
CA LEU A 87 -12.55 29.46 -26.52
C LEU A 87 -12.18 30.96 -26.58
N VAL A 88 -10.89 31.25 -26.71
CA VAL A 88 -10.41 32.62 -26.88
C VAL A 88 -9.80 32.76 -28.27
N PHE A 89 -10.33 33.69 -29.05
CA PHE A 89 -9.78 34.01 -30.36
C PHE A 89 -8.45 34.74 -30.22
N PHE A 90 -7.51 34.43 -31.11
CA PHE A 90 -6.15 34.99 -31.08
C PHE A 90 -6.20 36.52 -31.14
N GLN A 91 -5.67 37.17 -30.11
CA GLN A 91 -5.37 38.61 -30.09
C GLN A 91 -3.90 38.77 -29.70
N MET A 92 -3.16 39.65 -30.39
CA MET A 92 -1.74 39.94 -30.12
C MET A 92 -1.48 40.62 -28.75
N ARG A 93 -2.46 40.61 -27.84
CA ARG A 93 -2.35 41.13 -26.48
C ARG A 93 -2.15 39.96 -25.52
N PRO A 94 -1.51 40.18 -24.36
CA PRO A 94 -1.47 39.15 -23.33
C PRO A 94 -2.91 38.74 -22.96
N PHE A 95 -3.15 37.44 -22.97
CA PHE A 95 -4.45 36.85 -22.69
C PHE A 95 -4.77 37.01 -21.22
N LYS A 96 -5.75 37.85 -20.90
CA LYS A 96 -6.28 38.02 -19.55
C LYS A 96 -7.44 37.07 -19.35
N LEU A 97 -7.25 36.08 -18.48
CA LEU A 97 -8.19 35.00 -18.22
C LEU A 97 -8.64 35.09 -16.77
N ASN A 98 -9.94 35.17 -16.56
CA ASN A 98 -10.53 35.18 -15.23
C ASN A 98 -11.12 33.80 -14.92
N SER A 99 -10.83 33.27 -13.74
CA SER A 99 -11.50 32.08 -13.23
C SER A 99 -12.95 32.41 -12.85
N LYS A 100 -13.76 31.36 -12.73
CA LYS A 100 -15.03 31.42 -12.00
C LYS A 100 -14.77 31.68 -10.50
N PRO A 101 -15.78 32.11 -9.73
CA PRO A 101 -15.66 32.14 -8.28
C PRO A 101 -15.36 30.72 -7.78
N LEU A 102 -14.29 30.59 -7.00
CA LEU A 102 -13.79 29.36 -6.41
C LEU A 102 -13.96 29.42 -4.89
N SER A 103 -14.13 28.24 -4.32
CA SER A 103 -14.10 28.01 -2.88
C SER A 103 -12.92 27.12 -2.51
N THR A 104 -12.59 27.01 -1.23
CA THR A 104 -11.57 26.08 -0.74
C THR A 104 -11.91 24.62 -1.09
N TYR A 105 -13.19 24.28 -1.23
CA TYR A 105 -13.65 22.95 -1.66
C TYR A 105 -13.26 22.57 -3.09
N ASN A 106 -12.82 23.51 -3.92
CA ASN A 106 -12.32 23.21 -5.26
C ASN A 106 -10.88 22.63 -5.26
N GLN A 107 -10.24 22.53 -4.09
CA GLN A 107 -8.92 21.98 -3.79
C GLN A 107 -7.77 22.60 -4.60
N GLN A 108 -7.72 22.32 -5.91
CA GLN A 108 -6.65 22.69 -6.83
C GLN A 108 -7.22 23.35 -8.10
N LEU A 109 -6.41 24.19 -8.73
CA LEU A 109 -6.75 24.87 -9.99
C LEU A 109 -5.65 24.64 -11.02
N TRP A 110 -6.04 24.11 -12.18
CA TRP A 110 -5.18 24.05 -13.35
C TRP A 110 -5.71 24.95 -14.45
N LEU A 111 -4.79 25.69 -15.05
CA LEU A 111 -5.01 26.36 -16.33
C LEU A 111 -4.16 25.64 -17.38
N THR A 112 -4.84 25.11 -18.39
CA THR A 112 -4.20 24.40 -19.50
C THR A 112 -4.46 25.12 -20.81
N CYS A 113 -3.54 24.98 -21.74
CA CYS A 113 -3.58 25.63 -23.04
C CYS A 113 -3.38 24.60 -24.16
N VAL A 114 -4.24 24.66 -25.16
CA VAL A 114 -4.14 23.88 -26.40
C VAL A 114 -4.12 24.85 -27.57
N ILE A 115 -3.03 24.83 -28.33
CA ILE A 115 -2.87 25.67 -29.52
C ILE A 115 -3.30 24.85 -30.74
N GLN A 116 -4.19 25.42 -31.56
CA GLN A 116 -4.62 24.83 -32.82
C GLN A 116 -3.96 25.58 -33.98
N LEU A 117 -3.32 24.84 -34.87
CA LEU A 117 -2.63 25.38 -36.03
C LEU A 117 -3.48 25.17 -37.29
N ASP A 118 -3.38 26.09 -38.24
CA ASP A 118 -3.97 25.91 -39.56
C ASP A 118 -2.98 25.16 -40.46
N GLN A 119 -2.68 23.92 -40.05
CA GLN A 119 -1.74 23.05 -40.73
C GLN A 119 -2.49 22.15 -41.73
N PRO A 120 -2.09 22.12 -43.02
CA PRO A 120 -2.69 21.23 -44.02
C PRO A 120 -2.18 19.78 -43.93
N ASP A 121 -0.94 19.57 -43.45
CA ASP A 121 -0.27 18.26 -43.39
C ASP A 121 -0.26 17.67 -41.97
N GLU A 122 -0.41 16.35 -41.80
CA GLU A 122 -0.36 15.65 -40.49
C GLU A 122 1.06 15.50 -39.89
N SER A 123 2.06 16.22 -40.41
CA SER A 123 3.44 16.10 -39.92
C SER A 123 3.60 16.73 -38.52
N SER A 124 4.18 15.97 -37.59
CA SER A 124 4.47 16.47 -36.24
C SER A 124 5.83 17.18 -36.19
N PHE A 125 5.86 18.35 -35.56
CA PHE A 125 7.09 19.12 -35.35
C PHE A 125 7.21 19.59 -33.89
N LYS A 126 8.45 19.88 -33.48
CA LYS A 126 8.76 20.37 -32.14
C LYS A 126 9.34 21.78 -32.20
N THR A 127 8.86 22.67 -31.34
CA THR A 127 9.31 24.06 -31.28
C THR A 127 9.31 24.56 -29.84
N ASN A 128 10.19 25.49 -29.51
CA ASN A 128 10.28 26.08 -28.18
C ASN A 128 9.60 27.45 -28.19
N VAL A 129 8.73 27.70 -27.21
CA VAL A 129 8.04 28.98 -27.03
C VAL A 129 8.28 29.49 -25.62
N THR A 130 8.68 30.75 -25.49
CA THR A 130 8.70 31.46 -24.21
C THR A 130 7.29 31.92 -23.85
N MET A 131 6.83 31.50 -22.67
CA MET A 131 5.59 31.98 -22.06
C MET A 131 5.92 32.84 -20.84
N THR A 132 5.20 33.95 -20.71
CA THR A 132 5.22 34.85 -19.56
C THR A 132 3.88 34.75 -18.85
N VAL A 133 3.91 34.49 -17.55
CA VAL A 133 2.69 34.28 -16.75
C VAL A 133 2.70 35.22 -15.55
N LYS A 134 1.60 35.96 -15.38
CA LYS A 134 1.35 36.79 -14.19
C LYS A 134 0.04 36.34 -13.55
N ILE A 135 0.05 36.15 -12.24
CA ILE A 135 -1.10 35.66 -11.48
C ILE A 135 -1.51 36.71 -10.46
N ARG A 136 -2.81 37.02 -10.43
CA ARG A 136 -3.42 37.94 -9.47
C ARG A 136 -4.58 37.25 -8.77
N GLY A 137 -4.58 37.27 -7.45
CA GLY A 137 -5.69 36.82 -6.62
C GLY A 137 -6.61 37.99 -6.29
N VAL A 138 -7.92 37.78 -6.38
CA VAL A 138 -8.95 38.73 -5.98
C VAL A 138 -9.58 38.21 -4.68
N GLU A 139 -9.53 39.03 -3.64
CA GLU A 139 -10.14 38.75 -2.34
C GLU A 139 -11.64 39.07 -2.36
N GLU A 140 -12.38 38.61 -1.34
CA GLU A 140 -13.82 38.88 -1.18
C GLU A 140 -14.17 40.38 -1.18
N ASN A 141 -13.23 41.22 -0.73
CA ASN A 141 -13.38 42.68 -0.69
C ASN A 141 -13.17 43.34 -2.07
N GLY A 142 -12.89 42.56 -3.13
CA GLY A 142 -12.55 43.05 -4.46
C GLY A 142 -11.12 43.60 -4.59
N SER A 143 -10.34 43.62 -3.50
CA SER A 143 -8.90 43.89 -3.52
C SER A 143 -8.19 42.83 -4.34
N SER A 144 -7.30 43.26 -5.22
CA SER A 144 -6.55 42.34 -6.08
C SER A 144 -5.06 42.46 -5.80
N SER A 145 -4.42 41.34 -5.46
CA SER A 145 -3.01 41.27 -5.10
C SER A 145 -2.26 40.29 -5.99
N PHE A 146 -1.01 40.60 -6.31
CA PHE A 146 -0.16 39.70 -7.08
C PHE A 146 0.40 38.60 -6.19
N ILE A 147 0.27 37.36 -6.62
CA ILE A 147 0.85 36.21 -5.92
C ILE A 147 2.37 36.23 -6.14
N ASN A 148 3.14 36.40 -5.06
CA ASN A 148 4.60 36.53 -5.05
C ASN A 148 5.22 37.68 -5.88
N LYS A 149 4.42 38.60 -6.43
CA LYS A 149 4.87 39.79 -7.21
C LYS A 149 5.87 39.52 -8.35
N GLN A 150 6.04 38.26 -8.79
CA GLN A 150 6.99 37.85 -9.81
C GLN A 150 6.29 37.54 -11.15
N VAL A 151 6.97 37.87 -12.24
CA VAL A 151 6.59 37.44 -13.59
C VAL A 151 7.31 36.12 -13.84
N TYR A 152 6.56 35.06 -14.10
CA TYR A 152 7.13 33.75 -14.35
C TYR A 152 7.40 33.59 -15.85
N ASN A 153 8.67 33.51 -16.20
CA ASN A 153 9.10 33.31 -17.58
C ASN A 153 9.58 31.87 -17.73
N ARG A 154 8.92 31.11 -18.60
CA ARG A 154 9.25 29.70 -18.84
C ARG A 154 9.29 29.39 -20.33
N THR A 155 10.32 28.68 -20.76
CA THR A 155 10.39 28.10 -22.10
C THR A 155 9.71 26.74 -22.09
N ARG A 156 8.75 26.53 -23.00
CA ARG A 156 8.03 25.26 -23.17
C ARG A 156 8.29 24.70 -24.55
N MET A 157 8.63 23.43 -24.63
CA MET A 157 8.71 22.70 -25.88
C MET A 157 7.32 22.21 -26.28
N LEU A 158 6.81 22.72 -27.40
CA LEU A 158 5.54 22.34 -27.99
C LEU A 158 5.75 21.20 -28.96
N ASN A 159 4.97 20.14 -28.82
CA ASN A 159 4.85 19.08 -29.82
C ASN A 159 3.54 19.30 -30.58
N CYS A 160 3.63 19.71 -31.84
CA CYS A 160 2.50 20.16 -32.64
C CYS A 160 2.32 19.31 -33.88
N ALA A 161 1.08 18.84 -34.09
CA ALA A 161 0.53 18.46 -35.38
C ALA A 161 -0.58 19.48 -35.70
N GLN A 162 -1.75 19.06 -36.21
CA GLN A 162 -2.91 19.95 -36.37
C GLN A 162 -3.36 20.61 -35.05
N LYS A 163 -3.23 19.86 -33.93
CA LYS A 163 -3.40 20.36 -32.56
C LYS A 163 -2.10 20.11 -31.81
N CYS A 164 -1.63 21.10 -31.06
CA CYS A 164 -0.49 20.92 -30.17
C CYS A 164 -0.88 20.11 -28.94
N ALA A 165 0.10 19.37 -28.38
CA ALA A 165 -0.05 18.72 -27.10
C ALA A 165 -0.41 19.74 -26.01
N GLU A 166 -1.30 19.33 -25.10
CA GLU A 166 -1.77 20.17 -24.00
C GLU A 166 -0.63 20.59 -23.08
N ILE A 167 -0.58 21.88 -22.75
CA ILE A 167 0.44 22.48 -21.88
C ILE A 167 -0.26 22.95 -20.60
N ILE A 168 0.36 22.69 -19.45
CA ILE A 168 -0.06 23.27 -18.18
C ILE A 168 0.59 24.66 -18.07
N VAL A 169 -0.24 25.70 -18.03
CA VAL A 169 0.22 27.09 -17.92
C VAL A 169 0.42 27.45 -16.45
N VAL A 170 -0.55 27.11 -15.61
CA VAL A 170 -0.54 27.35 -14.17
C VAL A 170 -1.15 26.15 -13.46
N HIS A 171 -0.53 25.76 -12.36
CA HIS A 171 -1.07 24.86 -11.36
C HIS A 171 -1.00 25.55 -10.00
N LEU A 172 -2.14 25.68 -9.33
CA LEU A 172 -2.23 26.15 -7.96
C LEU A 172 -2.71 24.99 -7.08
N GLY A 173 -1.84 24.55 -6.18
CA GLY A 173 -2.13 23.46 -5.24
C GLY A 173 -3.04 23.85 -4.07
N TYR A 174 -3.15 25.15 -3.78
CA TYR A 174 -3.99 25.69 -2.70
C TYR A 174 -4.70 26.96 -3.15
N LEU A 175 -5.98 27.08 -2.78
CA LEU A 175 -6.83 28.21 -3.17
C LEU A 175 -7.05 29.15 -1.99
N THR A 176 -6.33 30.27 -1.96
CA THR A 176 -6.46 31.34 -0.94
C THR A 176 -7.45 32.43 -1.32
N TYR A 177 -7.67 32.65 -2.61
CA TYR A 177 -8.52 33.71 -3.16
C TYR A 177 -9.80 33.17 -3.78
N THR A 178 -10.84 33.99 -3.83
CA THR A 178 -12.15 33.62 -4.40
C THR A 178 -12.15 33.67 -5.92
N GLN A 179 -11.29 34.49 -6.53
CA GLN A 179 -11.13 34.53 -7.98
C GLN A 179 -9.68 34.76 -8.36
N TYR A 180 -9.24 34.12 -9.45
CA TYR A 180 -7.90 34.27 -10.00
C TYR A 180 -7.95 34.89 -11.39
N GLU A 181 -7.13 35.90 -11.59
CA GLU A 181 -6.85 36.52 -12.87
C GLU A 181 -5.44 36.08 -13.31
N VAL A 182 -5.36 35.35 -14.43
CA VAL A 182 -4.11 34.91 -15.02
C VAL A 182 -3.88 35.63 -16.34
N ILE A 183 -2.75 36.30 -16.46
CA ILE A 183 -2.33 37.02 -17.65
C ILE A 183 -1.20 36.22 -18.31
N VAL A 184 -1.46 35.71 -19.51
CA VAL A 184 -0.51 34.87 -20.28
C VAL A 184 -0.05 35.63 -21.51
N GLY A 185 1.26 35.84 -21.63
CA GLY A 185 1.89 36.38 -22.84
C GLY A 185 2.77 35.32 -23.48
N PHE A 186 2.79 35.27 -24.81
CA PHE A 186 3.74 34.47 -25.55
C PHE A 186 4.57 35.37 -26.46
N GLU A 187 5.89 35.26 -26.42
CA GLU A 187 6.77 36.15 -27.20
C GLU A 187 7.12 35.56 -28.57
N ASP A 188 7.30 34.23 -28.65
CA ASP A 188 7.80 33.55 -29.85
C ASP A 188 6.71 32.90 -30.74
N LEU A 189 5.41 33.11 -30.47
CA LEU A 189 4.33 32.49 -31.27
C LEU A 189 4.36 32.89 -32.75
N ASN A 190 4.88 34.08 -33.07
CA ASN A 190 4.96 34.58 -34.44
C ASN A 190 6.03 33.88 -35.31
N LYS A 191 6.93 33.11 -34.68
CA LYS A 191 7.99 32.35 -35.37
C LYS A 191 7.54 30.94 -35.76
N LEU A 192 6.28 30.57 -35.51
CA LEU A 192 5.76 29.27 -35.86
C LEU A 192 5.67 29.10 -37.38
N MET A 193 5.96 27.89 -37.85
CA MET A 193 6.00 27.54 -39.27
C MET A 193 4.61 27.60 -39.93
N TYR A 194 3.55 27.44 -39.14
CA TYR A 194 2.15 27.51 -39.57
C TYR A 194 1.40 28.59 -38.77
N PRO A 195 0.42 29.28 -39.39
CA PRO A 195 -0.39 30.25 -38.68
C PRO A 195 -1.27 29.59 -37.61
N ILE A 196 -1.47 30.30 -36.51
CA ILE A 196 -2.31 29.84 -35.40
C ILE A 196 -3.77 30.10 -35.78
N LYS A 197 -4.59 29.06 -35.71
CA LYS A 197 -6.03 29.17 -35.90
C LYS A 197 -6.70 29.70 -34.63
N ASN A 198 -6.51 29.02 -33.50
CA ASN A 198 -7.11 29.36 -32.21
C ASN A 198 -6.22 28.92 -31.04
N VAL A 199 -6.36 29.58 -29.90
CA VAL A 199 -5.72 29.19 -28.63
C VAL A 199 -6.81 28.94 -27.60
N ASN A 200 -6.97 27.68 -27.20
CA ASN A 200 -8.02 27.29 -26.25
C ASN A 200 -7.43 27.15 -24.85
N PHE A 201 -8.03 27.85 -23.90
CA PHE A 201 -7.69 27.73 -22.49
C PHE A 201 -8.78 26.91 -21.78
N THR A 202 -8.38 25.95 -20.96
CA THR A 202 -9.32 25.18 -20.15
C THR A 202 -8.95 25.24 -18.68
N TRP A 203 -9.93 25.62 -17.86
CA TRP A 203 -9.83 25.57 -16.41
C TRP A 203 -10.25 24.19 -15.95
N LYS A 204 -9.42 23.54 -15.15
CA LYS A 204 -9.76 22.29 -14.47
C LYS A 204 -9.70 22.54 -12.97
N THR A 205 -10.71 22.05 -12.25
CA THR A 205 -10.87 22.16 -10.80
C THR A 205 -11.61 20.94 -10.29
N TYR A 206 -11.49 20.64 -8.99
CA TYR A 206 -12.34 19.62 -8.38
C TYR A 206 -13.76 20.13 -8.14
N ASN A 207 -14.71 19.19 -8.17
CA ASN A 207 -16.11 19.47 -7.83
C ASN A 207 -16.23 19.65 -6.31
N PRO A 208 -16.80 20.76 -5.81
CA PRO A 208 -16.96 20.98 -4.37
C PRO A 208 -17.85 19.92 -3.70
N SER A 209 -18.87 19.39 -4.39
CA SER A 209 -19.70 18.31 -3.87
C SER A 209 -18.91 17.01 -3.68
N PHE A 210 -17.99 16.72 -4.60
CA PHE A 210 -17.11 15.56 -4.49
C PHE A 210 -16.15 15.69 -3.30
N SER A 211 -15.55 16.88 -3.10
CA SER A 211 -14.69 17.14 -1.94
C SER A 211 -15.42 16.93 -0.60
N GLN A 212 -16.70 17.26 -0.51
CA GLN A 212 -17.51 16.98 0.69
C GLN A 212 -17.69 15.48 0.93
N VAL A 213 -17.97 14.71 -0.13
CA VAL A 213 -18.07 13.25 -0.06
C VAL A 213 -16.72 12.64 0.34
N GLU A 214 -15.61 13.14 -0.21
CA GLU A 214 -14.25 12.68 0.14
C GLU A 214 -13.94 12.87 1.63
N ILE A 215 -14.27 14.03 2.19
CA ILE A 215 -14.08 14.32 3.63
C ILE A 215 -14.85 13.30 4.48
N TRP A 216 -16.13 13.09 4.18
CA TRP A 216 -16.96 12.12 4.92
C TRP A 216 -16.47 10.70 4.74
N PHE A 217 -16.04 10.34 3.53
CA PHE A 217 -15.49 9.03 3.23
C PHE A 217 -14.25 8.74 4.08
N ARG A 218 -13.24 9.64 4.06
CA ARG A 218 -12.03 9.49 4.88
C ARG A 218 -12.37 9.44 6.37
N PHE A 219 -13.27 10.30 6.84
CA PHE A 219 -13.71 10.31 8.24
C PHE A 219 -14.35 8.98 8.69
N VAL A 220 -15.23 8.39 7.87
CA VAL A 220 -15.84 7.09 8.16
C VAL A 220 -14.76 6.00 8.27
N PHE A 221 -13.76 5.99 7.38
CA PHE A 221 -12.65 5.06 7.49
C PHE A 221 -11.78 5.30 8.71
N VAL A 222 -11.54 6.54 9.14
CA VAL A 222 -10.85 6.83 10.41
C VAL A 222 -11.60 6.24 11.60
N VAL A 223 -12.92 6.41 11.67
CA VAL A 223 -13.73 5.83 12.76
C VAL A 223 -13.72 4.30 12.72
N LEU A 224 -13.92 3.70 11.54
CA LEU A 224 -13.91 2.25 11.38
C LEU A 224 -12.53 1.65 11.71
N THR A 225 -11.44 2.26 11.24
CA THR A 225 -10.07 1.80 11.55
C THR A 225 -9.78 1.88 13.03
N PHE A 226 -10.19 2.97 13.69
CA PHE A 226 -10.04 3.11 15.13
C PHE A 226 -10.79 2.00 15.88
N MET A 227 -12.04 1.73 15.51
CA MET A 227 -12.84 0.64 16.09
C MET A 227 -12.17 -0.72 15.90
N VAL A 228 -11.72 -1.05 14.67
CA VAL A 228 -11.02 -2.31 14.37
C VAL A 228 -9.71 -2.41 15.16
N THR A 229 -8.94 -1.33 15.26
CA THR A 229 -7.68 -1.28 16.01
C THR A 229 -7.92 -1.55 17.49
N CYS A 230 -8.91 -0.90 18.09
CA CYS A 230 -9.30 -1.09 19.49
C CYS A 230 -9.78 -2.53 19.75
N LEU A 231 -10.62 -3.08 18.87
CA LEU A 231 -11.10 -4.46 18.97
C LEU A 231 -9.94 -5.47 18.85
N PHE A 232 -9.02 -5.25 17.91
CA PHE A 232 -7.85 -6.11 17.71
C PHE A 232 -6.91 -6.05 18.92
N ALA A 233 -6.57 -4.86 19.41
CA ALA A 233 -5.74 -4.68 20.60
C ALA A 233 -6.39 -5.27 21.86
N HIS A 234 -7.70 -5.08 22.04
CA HIS A 234 -8.44 -5.67 23.15
C HIS A 234 -8.43 -7.20 23.09
N SER A 235 -8.59 -7.77 21.90
CA SER A 235 -8.55 -9.23 21.72
C SER A 235 -7.18 -9.85 22.04
N LEU A 236 -6.10 -9.12 21.74
CA LEU A 236 -4.73 -9.58 21.99
C LEU A 236 -4.22 -9.32 23.40
N ARG A 237 -4.87 -8.44 24.18
CA ARG A 237 -4.49 -8.14 25.57
C ARG A 237 -4.41 -9.39 26.46
N LYS A 238 -5.16 -10.44 26.13
CA LYS A 238 -5.18 -11.71 26.87
C LYS A 238 -3.91 -12.55 26.68
N PHE A 239 -3.10 -12.28 25.66
CA PHE A 239 -1.92 -13.04 25.30
C PHE A 239 -0.65 -12.20 25.49
N SER A 240 0.43 -12.82 25.97
CA SER A 240 1.73 -12.15 26.10
C SER A 240 2.33 -11.86 24.73
N MET A 241 3.00 -10.70 24.58
CA MET A 241 3.69 -10.27 23.35
C MET A 241 4.70 -11.31 22.81
N ARG A 242 5.18 -12.21 23.67
CA ARG A 242 6.12 -13.28 23.29
C ARG A 242 5.47 -14.33 22.40
N ASP A 243 4.20 -14.63 22.67
CA ASP A 243 3.43 -15.72 22.06
C ASP A 243 2.69 -15.28 20.79
N TRP A 244 2.77 -13.99 20.46
CA TRP A 244 2.15 -13.43 19.26
C TRP A 244 2.89 -13.91 18.00
N GLY A 245 2.09 -14.32 17.00
CA GLY A 245 2.59 -14.60 15.65
C GLY A 245 3.21 -13.35 15.01
N ILE A 246 4.07 -13.54 14.01
CA ILE A 246 4.68 -12.40 13.31
C ILE A 246 3.61 -11.57 12.59
N GLU A 247 2.59 -12.23 12.07
CA GLU A 247 1.44 -11.61 11.42
C GLU A 247 0.69 -10.71 12.42
N GLN A 248 0.40 -11.21 13.63
CA GLN A 248 -0.28 -10.43 14.68
C GLN A 248 0.55 -9.24 15.16
N LYS A 249 1.87 -9.41 15.34
CA LYS A 249 2.80 -8.32 15.70
C LYS A 249 2.79 -7.21 14.67
N TRP A 250 2.88 -7.54 13.38
CA TRP A 250 2.82 -6.55 12.32
C TRP A 250 1.44 -5.93 12.16
N MET A 251 0.35 -6.70 12.31
CA MET A 251 -1.01 -6.12 12.29
C MET A 251 -1.21 -5.10 13.41
N SER A 252 -0.62 -5.32 14.59
CA SER A 252 -0.66 -4.35 15.69
C SER A 252 0.07 -3.03 15.37
N ILE A 253 1.03 -3.04 14.45
CA ILE A 253 1.76 -1.84 14.00
C ILE A 253 1.05 -1.21 12.81
N LEU A 254 0.55 -2.04 11.88
CA LEU A 254 -0.01 -1.61 10.61
C LEU A 254 -1.41 -0.99 10.75
N LEU A 255 -2.22 -1.43 11.73
CA LEU A 255 -3.54 -0.85 12.00
C LEU A 255 -3.48 0.62 12.47
N PRO A 256 -2.63 1.00 13.45
CA PRO A 256 -2.39 2.41 13.76
C PRO A 256 -1.85 3.22 12.58
N LEU A 257 -0.97 2.64 11.75
CA LEU A 257 -0.47 3.30 10.54
C LEU A 257 -1.55 3.50 9.48
N LEU A 258 -2.52 2.58 9.36
CA LEU A 258 -3.68 2.73 8.49
C LEU A 258 -4.60 3.87 8.97
N LEU A 259 -4.70 4.10 10.28
CA LEU A 259 -5.42 5.26 10.80
C LEU A 259 -4.77 6.57 10.32
N LEU A 260 -3.44 6.64 10.32
CA LEU A 260 -2.71 7.80 9.77
C LEU A 260 -2.86 7.91 8.25
N TYR A 261 -2.89 6.78 7.52
CA TYR A 261 -3.13 6.75 6.08
C TYR A 261 -4.50 7.34 5.69
N ASN A 262 -5.53 7.15 6.52
CA ASN A 262 -6.85 7.75 6.29
C ASN A 262 -6.92 9.24 6.66
N ASP A 263 -5.81 9.81 7.14
CA ASP A 263 -5.61 11.21 7.50
C ASP A 263 -6.75 11.83 8.35
N PRO A 264 -6.68 11.75 9.69
CA PRO A 264 -7.66 12.41 10.55
C PRO A 264 -7.62 13.94 10.46
N PHE A 265 -6.55 14.51 9.89
CA PHE A 265 -6.36 15.95 9.73
C PHE A 265 -6.77 16.44 8.35
N PHE A 266 -7.30 15.59 7.46
CA PHE A 266 -7.70 15.99 6.12
C PHE A 266 -8.66 17.20 6.08
N PRO A 267 -9.68 17.31 6.98
CA PRO A 267 -10.54 18.50 7.03
C PRO A 267 -9.79 19.80 7.33
N LEU A 268 -8.63 19.72 8.01
CA LEU A 268 -7.79 20.88 8.31
C LEU A 268 -7.24 21.53 7.04
N SER A 269 -7.05 20.77 5.97
CA SER A 269 -6.59 21.31 4.68
C SER A 269 -7.52 22.36 4.08
N PHE A 270 -8.82 22.28 4.38
CA PHE A 270 -9.84 23.24 3.94
C PHE A 270 -10.00 24.44 4.89
N LEU A 271 -9.58 24.29 6.15
CA LEU A 271 -9.65 25.32 7.19
C LEU A 271 -8.41 26.21 7.19
N VAL A 272 -7.25 25.63 6.91
CA VAL A 272 -5.95 26.31 6.94
C VAL A 272 -5.36 26.32 5.55
N ASN A 273 -5.24 27.52 4.97
CA ASN A 273 -4.58 27.73 3.68
C ASN A 273 -3.06 27.62 3.81
N SER A 274 -2.55 26.40 4.02
CA SER A 274 -1.13 26.10 4.19
C SER A 274 -0.75 24.83 3.43
N TRP A 275 0.53 24.75 3.07
CA TRP A 275 1.13 23.56 2.45
C TRP A 275 1.30 22.39 3.43
N PHE A 276 1.28 22.68 4.74
CA PHE A 276 1.60 21.72 5.78
C PHE A 276 0.65 20.51 5.85
N PRO A 277 -0.70 20.67 5.83
CA PRO A 277 -1.62 19.53 5.82
C PRO A 277 -1.40 18.60 4.62
N GLY A 278 -1.14 19.15 3.43
CA GLY A 278 -0.86 18.35 2.24
C GLY A 278 0.43 17.54 2.34
N MET A 279 1.52 18.15 2.83
CA MET A 279 2.78 17.42 3.08
C MET A 279 2.59 16.29 4.10
N LEU A 280 1.78 16.51 5.14
CA LEU A 280 1.52 15.53 6.17
C LEU A 280 0.73 14.33 5.63
N ASP A 281 -0.25 14.56 4.74
CA ASP A 281 -0.97 13.49 4.02
C ASP A 281 0.01 12.63 3.19
N ASP A 282 0.87 13.27 2.37
CA ASP A 282 1.90 12.57 1.57
C ASP A 282 2.87 11.75 2.44
N LEU A 283 3.26 12.29 3.60
CA LEU A 283 4.13 11.61 4.56
C LEU A 283 3.44 10.39 5.17
N PHE A 284 2.19 10.53 5.63
CA PHE A 284 1.45 9.41 6.21
C PHE A 284 1.20 8.30 5.19
N GLN A 285 0.84 8.66 3.96
CA GLN A 285 0.66 7.72 2.87
C GLN A 285 1.94 6.94 2.55
N SER A 286 3.06 7.66 2.37
CA SER A 286 4.34 7.03 2.05
C SER A 286 4.85 6.12 3.16
N VAL A 287 4.72 6.51 4.43
CA VAL A 287 5.10 5.68 5.59
C VAL A 287 4.25 4.41 5.65
N PHE A 288 2.92 4.53 5.48
CA PHE A 288 2.01 3.38 5.51
C PHE A 288 2.30 2.39 4.37
N LEU A 289 2.42 2.88 3.13
CA LEU A 289 2.70 2.02 1.97
C LEU A 289 4.04 1.29 2.14
N CYS A 290 5.08 1.97 2.63
CA CYS A 290 6.36 1.32 2.90
C CYS A 290 6.26 0.29 4.04
N ALA A 291 5.50 0.58 5.10
CA ALA A 291 5.24 -0.40 6.16
C ALA A 291 4.49 -1.63 5.65
N LEU A 292 3.55 -1.45 4.72
CA LEU A 292 2.83 -2.55 4.04
C LEU A 292 3.78 -3.41 3.19
N LEU A 293 4.68 -2.79 2.42
CA LEU A 293 5.70 -3.51 1.65
C LEU A 293 6.65 -4.30 2.54
N LEU A 294 7.01 -3.74 3.70
CA LEU A 294 7.83 -4.42 4.70
C LEU A 294 7.08 -5.58 5.36
N PHE A 295 5.79 -5.41 5.65
CA PHE A 295 4.92 -6.46 6.16
C PHE A 295 4.93 -7.68 5.24
N TRP A 296 4.76 -7.51 3.93
CA TRP A 296 4.80 -8.62 2.97
C TRP A 296 6.13 -9.38 3.03
N LEU A 297 7.27 -8.68 3.00
CA LEU A 297 8.59 -9.34 3.12
C LEU A 297 8.76 -10.07 4.46
N CYS A 298 8.27 -9.48 5.55
CA CYS A 298 8.37 -10.04 6.89
C CYS A 298 7.50 -11.28 7.07
N VAL A 299 6.29 -11.30 6.50
CA VAL A 299 5.40 -12.45 6.62
C VAL A 299 5.86 -13.60 5.73
N TYR A 300 6.20 -13.38 4.45
CA TYR A 300 6.67 -14.46 3.58
C TYR A 300 7.97 -15.11 4.09
N HIS A 301 8.91 -14.30 4.59
CA HIS A 301 10.12 -14.83 5.21
C HIS A 301 9.83 -15.44 6.60
N GLY A 302 8.88 -14.85 7.34
CA GLY A 302 8.51 -15.26 8.70
C GLY A 302 7.80 -16.60 8.77
N ILE A 303 6.96 -16.92 7.77
CA ILE A 303 6.28 -18.21 7.61
C ILE A 303 7.31 -19.34 7.39
N ARG A 304 8.42 -19.04 6.73
CA ARG A 304 9.46 -20.01 6.38
C ARG A 304 10.38 -20.40 7.55
N VAL A 305 10.80 -19.45 8.37
CA VAL A 305 11.84 -19.66 9.41
C VAL A 305 11.20 -19.61 10.80
N GLN A 306 10.71 -20.75 11.28
CA GLN A 306 10.20 -20.96 12.64
C GLN A 306 11.32 -21.44 13.60
N GLY A 307 12.47 -20.73 13.63
CA GLY A 307 13.60 -21.00 14.54
C GLY A 307 14.09 -19.73 15.25
N GLU A 308 15.11 -19.84 16.12
CA GLU A 308 15.69 -18.68 16.82
C GLU A 308 16.26 -17.65 15.84
N ARG A 309 15.73 -16.42 15.90
CA ARG A 309 16.09 -15.35 14.99
C ARG A 309 17.08 -14.41 15.67
N LYS A 310 18.23 -14.18 15.05
CA LYS A 310 18.98 -12.95 15.30
C LYS A 310 18.20 -11.80 14.67
N CYS A 311 17.61 -10.94 15.51
CA CYS A 311 16.76 -9.81 15.09
C CYS A 311 17.42 -8.97 13.97
N LEU A 312 18.71 -8.66 14.13
CA LEU A 312 19.49 -7.89 13.17
C LEU A 312 19.56 -8.55 11.78
N THR A 313 20.01 -9.79 11.67
CA THR A 313 20.16 -10.47 10.36
C THR A 313 18.82 -10.67 9.66
N PHE A 314 17.73 -10.84 10.42
CA PHE A 314 16.41 -11.01 9.84
C PHE A 314 15.84 -9.69 9.31
N TYR A 315 15.88 -8.61 10.09
CA TYR A 315 15.17 -7.37 9.77
C TYR A 315 16.02 -6.37 8.96
N PHE A 316 17.33 -6.28 9.22
CA PHE A 316 18.21 -5.28 8.60
C PHE A 316 18.16 -5.24 7.06
N PRO A 317 18.32 -6.35 6.31
CA PRO A 317 18.28 -6.28 4.85
C PRO A 317 16.90 -5.87 4.32
N LYS A 318 15.82 -6.21 5.04
CA LYS A 318 14.45 -5.85 4.65
C LYS A 318 14.19 -4.35 4.88
N PHE A 319 14.60 -3.84 6.04
CA PHE A 319 14.55 -2.41 6.34
C PHE A 319 15.44 -1.58 5.42
N PHE A 320 16.59 -2.11 4.99
CA PHE A 320 17.45 -1.40 4.06
C PHE A 320 16.77 -1.20 2.70
N ILE A 321 16.23 -2.27 2.09
CA ILE A 321 15.57 -2.17 0.78
C ILE A 321 14.34 -1.26 0.86
N VAL A 322 13.46 -1.48 1.84
CA VAL A 322 12.22 -0.70 1.99
C VAL A 322 12.50 0.73 2.45
N GLY A 323 13.51 0.93 3.31
CA GLY A 323 13.92 2.25 3.77
C GLY A 323 14.48 3.11 2.63
N LEU A 324 15.23 2.52 1.69
CA LEU A 324 15.65 3.23 0.48
C LEU A 324 14.46 3.64 -0.40
N LEU A 325 13.45 2.78 -0.54
CA LEU A 325 12.21 3.12 -1.25
C LEU A 325 11.46 4.26 -0.56
N TRP A 326 11.34 4.21 0.77
CA TRP A 326 10.68 5.25 1.54
C TRP A 326 11.39 6.60 1.42
N LEU A 327 12.72 6.62 1.59
CA LEU A 327 13.52 7.83 1.43
C LEU A 327 13.38 8.41 0.02
N ALA A 328 13.42 7.58 -1.03
CA ALA A 328 13.22 8.03 -2.39
C ALA A 328 11.80 8.59 -2.64
N CYS A 329 10.77 7.95 -2.08
CA CYS A 329 9.37 8.40 -2.20
C CYS A 329 9.15 9.76 -1.51
N VAL A 330 9.59 9.90 -0.26
CA VAL A 330 9.45 11.15 0.52
C VAL A 330 10.24 12.28 -0.11
N THR A 331 11.48 12.03 -0.54
CA THR A 331 12.29 13.07 -1.21
C THR A 331 11.65 13.53 -2.52
N LEU A 332 11.08 12.62 -3.33
CA LEU A 332 10.34 12.98 -4.54
C LEU A 332 9.08 13.81 -4.23
N GLY A 333 8.28 13.41 -3.24
CA GLY A 333 7.06 14.12 -2.85
C GLY A 333 7.34 15.52 -2.29
N ILE A 334 8.30 15.64 -1.37
CA ILE A 334 8.71 16.95 -0.81
C ILE A 334 9.31 17.83 -1.91
N TRP A 335 10.17 17.27 -2.77
CA TRP A 335 10.77 18.04 -3.86
C TRP A 335 9.69 18.56 -4.83
N GLN A 336 8.68 17.76 -5.13
CA GLN A 336 7.56 18.18 -5.98
C GLN A 336 6.76 19.30 -5.33
N THR A 337 6.27 19.09 -4.11
CA THR A 337 5.42 20.06 -3.38
C THR A 337 6.12 21.40 -3.15
N VAL A 338 7.41 21.40 -2.78
CA VAL A 338 8.19 22.63 -2.57
C VAL A 338 8.37 23.41 -3.87
N ASN A 339 8.63 22.73 -4.99
CA ASN A 339 8.80 23.42 -6.28
C ASN A 339 7.47 23.95 -6.84
N GLU A 340 6.38 23.21 -6.68
CA GLU A 340 5.04 23.66 -7.07
C GLU A 340 4.58 24.86 -6.22
N LEU A 341 4.99 24.93 -4.95
CA LEU A 341 4.69 26.07 -4.08
C LEU A 341 5.51 27.32 -4.46
N HIS A 342 6.79 27.14 -4.80
CA HIS A 342 7.65 28.25 -5.18
C HIS A 342 7.35 28.79 -6.59
N ASP A 343 7.06 27.91 -7.55
CA ASP A 343 6.71 28.29 -8.91
C ASP A 343 5.44 27.56 -9.38
N PRO A 344 4.30 28.25 -9.46
CA PRO A 344 3.02 27.67 -9.90
C PRO A 344 3.01 27.32 -11.39
N THR A 345 4.05 27.71 -12.14
CA THR A 345 4.22 27.31 -13.55
C THR A 345 5.11 26.08 -13.70
N TYR A 346 5.69 25.54 -12.62
CA TYR A 346 6.61 24.39 -12.64
C TYR A 346 5.92 23.10 -13.15
N GLN A 347 6.61 22.36 -14.01
CA GLN A 347 6.17 21.05 -14.48
C GLN A 347 7.27 20.01 -14.32
N PHE A 348 7.06 19.06 -13.40
CA PHE A 348 8.04 18.02 -13.04
C PHE A 348 8.51 17.17 -14.23
N ARG A 349 7.70 17.05 -15.30
CA ARG A 349 8.01 16.24 -16.48
C ARG A 349 9.11 16.84 -17.36
N VAL A 350 9.28 18.16 -17.35
CA VAL A 350 10.10 18.88 -18.34
C VAL A 350 11.24 19.67 -17.68
N ASP A 351 11.04 20.16 -16.46
CA ASP A 351 11.88 21.25 -15.93
C ASP A 351 13.13 20.78 -15.15
N THR A 352 13.26 19.50 -14.78
CA THR A 352 14.36 19.05 -13.90
C THR A 352 14.95 17.69 -14.28
N GLY A 353 16.22 17.67 -14.70
CA GLY A 353 16.96 16.42 -14.95
C GLY A 353 17.22 15.59 -13.68
N ASN A 354 17.52 16.25 -12.55
CA ASN A 354 17.76 15.57 -11.27
C ASN A 354 16.52 14.81 -10.75
N PHE A 355 15.31 15.35 -11.01
CA PHE A 355 14.06 14.68 -10.67
C PHE A 355 13.88 13.38 -11.47
N GLN A 356 14.27 13.38 -12.76
CA GLN A 356 14.30 12.16 -13.57
C GLN A 356 15.29 11.13 -13.01
N GLY A 357 16.47 11.57 -12.56
CA GLY A 357 17.45 10.71 -11.91
C GLY A 357 16.90 10.02 -10.65
N MET A 358 16.25 10.78 -9.76
CA MET A 358 15.62 10.24 -8.55
C MET A 358 14.46 9.28 -8.87
N LYS A 359 13.67 9.57 -9.91
CA LYS A 359 12.62 8.67 -10.39
C LYS A 359 13.19 7.35 -10.93
N ILE A 360 14.27 7.41 -11.71
CA ILE A 360 14.95 6.21 -12.22
C ILE A 360 15.51 5.41 -11.03
N PHE A 361 16.14 6.07 -10.05
CA PHE A 361 16.61 5.42 -8.83
C PHE A 361 15.48 4.70 -8.09
N PHE A 362 14.34 5.38 -7.86
CA PHE A 362 13.16 4.77 -7.24
C PHE A 362 12.68 3.53 -8.00
N LEU A 363 12.57 3.60 -9.33
CA LEU A 363 12.18 2.47 -10.17
C LEU A 363 13.17 1.30 -10.07
N VAL A 364 14.48 1.56 -10.09
CA VAL A 364 15.50 0.51 -9.94
C VAL A 364 15.37 -0.20 -8.59
N VAL A 365 15.28 0.54 -7.49
CA VAL A 365 15.10 -0.07 -6.16
C VAL A 365 13.77 -0.85 -6.08
N ALA A 366 12.70 -0.34 -6.70
CA ALA A 366 11.41 -1.02 -6.75
C ALA A 366 11.48 -2.34 -7.53
N THR A 367 12.21 -2.40 -8.64
CA THR A 367 12.43 -3.66 -9.36
C THR A 367 13.19 -4.68 -8.52
N VAL A 368 14.24 -4.27 -7.80
CA VAL A 368 14.98 -5.15 -6.87
C VAL A 368 14.05 -5.69 -5.77
N TYR A 369 13.18 -4.84 -5.22
CA TYR A 369 12.17 -5.25 -4.24
C TYR A 369 11.23 -6.33 -4.80
N ILE A 370 10.67 -6.11 -6.00
CA ILE A 370 9.73 -7.07 -6.63
C ILE A 370 10.43 -8.41 -6.89
N LEU A 371 11.65 -8.39 -7.41
CA LEU A 371 12.44 -9.62 -7.62
C LEU A 371 12.71 -10.36 -6.31
N TYR A 372 13.03 -9.63 -5.24
CA TYR A 372 13.24 -10.23 -3.92
C TYR A 372 11.95 -10.81 -3.33
N LEU A 373 10.82 -10.12 -3.47
CA LEU A 373 9.50 -10.62 -3.06
C LEU A 373 9.13 -11.90 -3.82
N LEU A 374 9.29 -11.89 -5.15
CA LEU A 374 9.01 -13.06 -6.01
C LEU A 374 9.88 -14.26 -5.61
N PHE A 375 11.18 -14.02 -5.37
CA PHE A 375 12.09 -15.05 -4.87
C PHE A 375 11.60 -15.66 -3.55
N LEU A 376 11.14 -14.83 -2.60
CA LEU A 376 10.59 -15.33 -1.34
C LEU A 376 9.30 -16.13 -1.54
N ILE A 377 8.40 -15.69 -2.42
CA ILE A 377 7.14 -16.39 -2.72
C ILE A 377 7.42 -17.75 -3.37
N VAL A 378 8.24 -17.80 -4.43
CA VAL A 378 8.57 -19.06 -5.13
C VAL A 378 9.23 -20.04 -4.16
N ARG A 379 10.17 -19.56 -3.35
CA ARG A 379 10.82 -20.38 -2.34
C ARG A 379 9.86 -20.86 -1.27
N ALA A 380 8.95 -20.02 -0.81
CA ALA A 380 7.90 -20.41 0.15
C ALA A 380 7.01 -21.50 -0.45
N CYS A 381 6.51 -21.32 -1.68
CA CYS A 381 5.69 -22.34 -2.35
C CYS A 381 6.44 -23.66 -2.57
N SER A 382 7.74 -23.61 -2.89
CA SER A 382 8.56 -24.82 -3.12
C SER A 382 8.88 -25.57 -1.83
N GLU A 383 9.24 -24.88 -0.75
CA GLU A 383 9.63 -25.52 0.52
C GLU A 383 8.41 -25.97 1.33
N LEU A 384 7.27 -25.28 1.23
CA LEU A 384 6.05 -25.62 1.98
C LEU A 384 5.19 -26.72 1.35
N ARG A 385 5.49 -27.19 0.13
CA ARG A 385 4.80 -28.35 -0.48
C ARG A 385 4.86 -29.60 0.43
N ASN A 386 5.80 -29.65 1.36
CA ASN A 386 6.03 -30.77 2.27
C ASN A 386 5.38 -30.60 3.67
N MET A 387 4.59 -29.55 3.94
CA MET A 387 3.98 -29.28 5.27
C MET A 387 2.51 -28.82 5.19
N PRO A 388 1.51 -29.62 5.63
CA PRO A 388 0.09 -29.36 5.38
C PRO A 388 -0.55 -28.20 6.16
N TYR A 389 -0.11 -27.84 7.37
CA TYR A 389 -0.75 -26.79 8.17
C TYR A 389 -0.27 -25.37 7.84
N VAL A 390 0.98 -25.22 7.38
CA VAL A 390 1.55 -23.92 6.96
C VAL A 390 0.98 -23.48 5.59
N ASP A 391 0.49 -24.44 4.82
CA ASP A 391 -0.14 -24.27 3.52
C ASP A 391 -1.40 -23.38 3.58
N LEU A 392 -2.23 -23.47 4.62
CA LEU A 392 -3.44 -22.64 4.75
C LEU A 392 -3.13 -21.15 4.96
N ARG A 393 -2.16 -20.81 5.83
CA ARG A 393 -1.71 -19.42 6.07
C ARG A 393 -1.16 -18.81 4.79
N LEU A 394 -0.30 -19.56 4.09
CA LEU A 394 0.31 -19.09 2.85
C LEU A 394 -0.74 -18.93 1.75
N LYS A 395 -1.62 -19.92 1.54
CA LYS A 395 -2.68 -19.87 0.52
C LYS A 395 -3.64 -18.69 0.73
N PHE A 396 -4.10 -18.45 1.95
CA PHE A 396 -4.98 -17.32 2.25
C PHE A 396 -4.29 -15.99 1.96
N LEU A 397 -3.08 -15.78 2.49
CA LEU A 397 -2.35 -14.53 2.32
C LEU A 397 -1.96 -14.30 0.85
N THR A 398 -1.44 -15.32 0.16
CA THR A 398 -1.07 -15.21 -1.26
C THR A 398 -2.28 -14.96 -2.15
N ALA A 399 -3.41 -15.65 -1.93
CA ALA A 399 -4.63 -15.42 -2.68
C ALA A 399 -5.18 -14.00 -2.47
N LEU A 400 -5.27 -13.55 -1.21
CA LEU A 400 -5.77 -12.22 -0.89
C LEU A 400 -4.85 -11.12 -1.44
N THR A 401 -3.53 -11.26 -1.27
CA THR A 401 -2.56 -10.29 -1.81
C THR A 401 -2.57 -10.27 -3.34
N PHE A 402 -2.70 -11.41 -4.00
CA PHE A 402 -2.84 -11.49 -5.46
C PHE A 402 -4.10 -10.75 -5.95
N VAL A 403 -5.25 -10.99 -5.31
CA VAL A 403 -6.51 -10.29 -5.63
C VAL A 403 -6.33 -8.78 -5.49
N VAL A 404 -5.76 -8.30 -4.38
CA VAL A 404 -5.52 -6.87 -4.14
C VAL A 404 -4.56 -6.27 -5.17
N LEU A 405 -3.49 -6.99 -5.55
CA LEU A 405 -2.57 -6.51 -6.57
C LEU A 405 -3.23 -6.40 -7.95
N VAL A 406 -4.05 -7.38 -8.35
CA VAL A 406 -4.80 -7.33 -9.62
C VAL A 406 -5.74 -6.14 -9.63
N ILE A 407 -6.52 -5.94 -8.56
CA ILE A 407 -7.43 -4.80 -8.46
C ILE A 407 -6.65 -3.48 -8.47
N SER A 408 -5.52 -3.39 -7.77
CA SER A 408 -4.67 -2.19 -7.76
C SER A 408 -4.14 -1.84 -9.16
N ILE A 409 -3.77 -2.84 -9.97
CA ILE A 409 -3.35 -2.62 -11.36
C ILE A 409 -4.53 -2.11 -12.20
N VAL A 410 -5.73 -2.66 -12.00
CA VAL A 410 -6.94 -2.20 -12.71
C VAL A 410 -7.26 -0.74 -12.36
N ILE A 411 -7.20 -0.37 -11.07
CA ILE A 411 -7.40 1.02 -10.61
C ILE A 411 -6.31 1.94 -11.16
N LEU A 412 -5.08 1.47 -11.38
CA LEU A 412 -4.05 2.31 -12.01
C LEU A 412 -4.47 2.77 -13.43
N TYR A 413 -5.29 1.99 -14.13
CA TYR A 413 -5.83 2.36 -15.45
C TYR A 413 -7.17 3.13 -15.38
N LEU A 414 -7.93 3.00 -14.29
CA LEU A 414 -9.20 3.69 -14.05
C LEU A 414 -8.98 4.70 -12.92
N PRO A 415 -8.81 6.01 -13.20
CA PRO A 415 -8.40 7.00 -12.20
C PRO A 415 -9.54 7.27 -11.19
N GLU A 416 -9.72 6.34 -10.26
CA GLU A 416 -10.69 6.35 -9.17
C GLU A 416 -9.90 6.30 -7.85
N PHE A 417 -9.35 7.44 -7.43
CA PHE A 417 -8.43 7.51 -6.28
C PHE A 417 -9.09 6.97 -5.00
N LEU A 418 -10.39 7.22 -4.83
CA LEU A 418 -11.16 6.80 -3.67
C LEU A 418 -11.25 5.27 -3.52
N SER A 419 -11.28 4.56 -4.65
CA SER A 419 -11.36 3.09 -4.66
C SER A 419 -10.10 2.44 -4.08
N PHE A 420 -8.93 3.06 -4.29
CA PHE A 420 -7.65 2.57 -3.75
C PHE A 420 -7.60 2.64 -2.23
N TYR A 421 -8.14 3.71 -1.63
CA TYR A 421 -8.30 3.82 -0.18
C TYR A 421 -9.21 2.74 0.39
N GLY A 422 -10.38 2.54 -0.23
CA GLY A 422 -11.32 1.49 0.17
C GLY A 422 -10.66 0.11 0.12
N LEU A 423 -9.95 -0.19 -0.97
CA LEU A 423 -9.26 -1.47 -1.17
C LEU A 423 -8.27 -1.79 -0.04
N LEU A 424 -7.37 -0.85 0.28
CA LEU A 424 -6.35 -1.04 1.32
C LEU A 424 -6.95 -1.15 2.72
N ASN A 425 -7.98 -0.35 3.02
CA ASN A 425 -8.71 -0.43 4.29
C ASN A 425 -9.36 -1.81 4.48
N PHE A 426 -10.16 -2.26 3.51
CA PHE A 426 -10.82 -3.57 3.61
C PHE A 426 -9.83 -4.75 3.58
N TYR A 427 -8.73 -4.62 2.85
CA TYR A 427 -7.64 -5.59 2.88
C TYR A 427 -7.08 -5.75 4.31
N LEU A 428 -6.79 -4.65 5.01
CA LEU A 428 -6.30 -4.75 6.39
C LEU A 428 -7.37 -5.15 7.40
N TYR A 429 -8.63 -4.79 7.19
CA TYR A 429 -9.73 -5.26 8.04
C TYR A 429 -9.94 -6.77 7.93
N THR A 430 -9.87 -7.31 6.72
CA THR A 430 -9.96 -8.77 6.52
C THR A 430 -8.77 -9.48 7.15
N LEU A 431 -7.55 -8.96 7.00
CA LEU A 431 -6.38 -9.50 7.70
C LEU A 431 -6.49 -9.41 9.22
N ALA A 432 -6.95 -8.28 9.77
CA ALA A 432 -7.13 -8.10 11.20
C ALA A 432 -8.17 -9.07 11.77
N PHE A 433 -9.27 -9.27 11.05
CA PHE A 433 -10.31 -10.23 11.42
C PHE A 433 -9.77 -11.67 11.44
N VAL A 434 -9.06 -12.08 10.39
CA VAL A 434 -8.56 -13.45 10.23
C VAL A 434 -7.40 -13.76 11.19
N TYR A 435 -6.54 -12.78 11.48
CA TYR A 435 -5.41 -12.94 12.40
C TYR A 435 -5.75 -12.67 13.87
N SER A 436 -6.94 -12.15 14.17
CA SER A 436 -7.42 -12.05 15.55
C SER A 436 -7.55 -13.43 16.21
N PRO A 437 -7.41 -13.53 17.54
CA PRO A 437 -7.53 -14.80 18.25
C PRO A 437 -8.96 -15.36 18.18
N SER A 438 -9.07 -16.69 18.19
CA SER A 438 -10.37 -17.38 18.24
C SER A 438 -11.06 -17.18 19.60
N LYS A 439 -12.40 -17.36 19.67
CA LYS A 439 -13.15 -17.18 20.92
C LYS A 439 -12.73 -18.19 22.01
N ASN A 440 -12.29 -19.37 21.60
CA ASN A 440 -11.85 -20.46 22.49
C ASN A 440 -10.33 -20.50 22.67
N ALA A 441 -9.61 -19.52 22.12
CA ALA A 441 -8.14 -19.50 22.10
C ALA A 441 -7.50 -19.62 23.49
N LEU A 442 -8.13 -19.06 24.52
CA LEU A 442 -7.63 -19.11 25.90
C LEU A 442 -7.85 -20.48 26.56
N TYR A 443 -8.93 -21.17 26.20
CA TYR A 443 -9.17 -22.54 26.65
C TYR A 443 -8.24 -23.52 25.94
N GLU A 444 -8.06 -23.37 24.62
CA GLU A 444 -7.12 -24.18 23.83
C GLU A 444 -5.67 -24.00 24.29
N SER A 445 -5.24 -22.78 24.60
CA SER A 445 -3.89 -22.55 25.15
C SER A 445 -3.70 -23.21 26.51
N GLN A 446 -4.67 -23.05 27.42
CA GLN A 446 -4.60 -23.65 28.77
C GLN A 446 -4.68 -25.18 28.75
N LEU A 447 -5.45 -25.75 27.82
CA LEU A 447 -5.55 -27.20 27.64
C LEU A 447 -4.24 -27.79 27.09
N LYS A 448 -3.57 -27.05 26.18
CA LYS A 448 -2.32 -27.47 25.53
C LYS A 448 -1.08 -27.31 26.40
N ASP A 449 -1.10 -26.33 27.31
CA ASP A 449 -0.05 -26.13 28.32
C ASP A 449 -0.10 -27.16 29.46
N ASN A 450 -1.17 -27.97 29.56
CA ASN A 450 -1.29 -29.00 30.58
C ASN A 450 -0.59 -30.31 30.17
N PRO A 451 0.52 -30.70 30.81
CA PRO A 451 1.35 -31.83 30.39
C PRO A 451 0.58 -33.17 30.38
N ALA A 452 -0.41 -33.33 31.26
CA ALA A 452 -1.24 -34.54 31.32
C ALA A 452 -2.18 -34.72 30.11
N PHE A 453 -2.61 -33.62 29.48
CA PHE A 453 -3.49 -33.65 28.29
C PHE A 453 -2.70 -33.63 26.98
N SER A 454 -1.52 -32.98 26.96
CA SER A 454 -0.65 -33.01 25.78
C SER A 454 -0.19 -34.43 25.40
N MET A 455 0.13 -35.28 26.40
CA MET A 455 0.56 -36.67 26.17
C MET A 455 -0.58 -37.61 25.73
N LEU A 456 -1.85 -37.26 25.99
CA LEU A 456 -3.01 -38.04 25.53
C LEU A 456 -3.42 -37.70 24.09
N ASN A 457 -3.03 -36.53 23.58
CA ASN A 457 -3.40 -36.08 22.25
C ASN A 457 -2.28 -36.30 21.21
N ASP A 458 -1.05 -36.59 21.64
CA ASP A 458 0.08 -36.97 20.77
C ASP A 458 -0.07 -38.35 20.10
N SER A 459 -1.06 -39.16 20.50
CA SER A 459 -1.28 -40.49 19.92
C SER A 459 -2.29 -40.54 18.76
N ASP A 460 -3.11 -39.51 18.54
CA ASP A 460 -4.20 -39.53 17.55
C ASP A 460 -4.36 -38.18 16.80
N ASP A 461 -3.29 -37.67 16.19
CA ASP A 461 -3.39 -36.53 15.25
C ASP A 461 -3.86 -37.00 13.85
N ASP A 462 -5.07 -37.58 13.80
CA ASP A 462 -5.88 -37.65 12.58
C ASP A 462 -6.88 -36.49 12.58
N VAL A 463 -6.74 -35.63 11.57
CA VAL A 463 -7.45 -34.36 11.39
C VAL A 463 -8.97 -34.57 11.32
N ILE A 464 -9.69 -34.23 12.39
CA ILE A 464 -11.14 -34.00 12.33
C ILE A 464 -11.37 -32.68 11.57
N TYR A 465 -11.56 -32.78 10.24
CA TYR A 465 -12.38 -31.80 9.54
C TYR A 465 -13.77 -31.90 10.15
N GLY A 466 -14.22 -30.86 10.86
CA GLY A 466 -15.56 -30.79 11.43
C GLY A 466 -16.63 -30.94 10.33
N SER A 467 -17.08 -32.17 10.13
CA SER A 467 -18.34 -32.49 9.49
C SER A 467 -19.40 -32.52 10.60
N ASP A 468 -20.35 -31.60 10.47
CA ASP A 468 -21.72 -31.63 10.99
C ASP A 468 -21.93 -32.25 12.38
N TYR A 469 -22.29 -31.39 13.33
CA TYR A 469 -22.91 -31.80 14.58
C TYR A 469 -24.25 -32.50 14.26
N GLU A 470 -24.23 -33.81 14.07
CA GLU A 470 -25.37 -34.66 14.40
C GLU A 470 -25.19 -35.21 15.81
N GLU A 471 -26.27 -35.11 16.56
CA GLU A 471 -26.44 -35.46 17.96
C GLU A 471 -25.90 -36.87 18.27
N MET A 472 -24.95 -36.97 19.21
CA MET A 472 -24.63 -38.26 19.84
C MET A 472 -25.49 -38.45 21.10
N PRO A 473 -26.00 -39.68 21.33
CA PRO A 473 -26.94 -39.95 22.39
C PRO A 473 -26.27 -39.93 23.76
N LEU A 474 -26.99 -39.37 24.74
CA LEU A 474 -26.69 -39.48 26.16
C LEU A 474 -26.47 -40.94 26.57
N GLN A 475 -25.30 -41.24 27.12
CA GLN A 475 -25.16 -42.39 28.01
C GLN A 475 -24.22 -42.07 29.18
N ASN A 476 -24.75 -42.34 30.38
CA ASN A 476 -24.19 -42.16 31.73
C ASN A 476 -24.15 -40.73 32.26
N GLY A 477 -25.33 -40.32 32.73
CA GLY A 477 -25.54 -39.07 33.44
C GLY A 477 -24.72 -38.93 34.71
N GLN A 478 -24.00 -37.80 34.79
CA GLN A 478 -23.89 -36.96 35.97
C GLN A 478 -23.31 -35.62 35.54
N ALA A 479 -24.11 -34.55 35.62
CA ALA A 479 -23.63 -33.19 35.46
C ALA A 479 -22.91 -32.76 36.74
N ILE A 480 -21.57 -32.68 36.71
CA ILE A 480 -20.82 -32.01 37.77
C ILE A 480 -20.94 -30.50 37.54
N ARG A 481 -21.97 -29.90 38.13
CA ARG A 481 -22.09 -28.46 38.29
C ARG A 481 -21.19 -28.06 39.45
N ALA A 482 -20.10 -27.34 39.17
CA ALA A 482 -19.25 -26.76 40.21
C ALA A 482 -20.08 -25.76 41.05
N LYS A 483 -20.39 -26.14 42.29
CA LYS A 483 -20.91 -25.23 43.31
C LYS A 483 -19.76 -24.34 43.80
N TYR A 484 -19.93 -23.03 43.65
CA TYR A 484 -19.17 -22.04 44.42
C TYR A 484 -19.38 -22.31 45.91
N LYS A 485 -18.28 -22.40 46.66
CA LYS A 485 -18.25 -22.47 48.13
C LYS A 485 -17.84 -21.08 48.61
N GLU A 486 -18.77 -20.34 49.21
CA GLU A 486 -18.44 -19.16 50.01
C GLU A 486 -17.67 -19.64 51.25
N GLU A 487 -16.45 -19.12 51.42
CA GLU A 487 -15.71 -19.19 52.67
C GLU A 487 -16.29 -18.14 53.63
N SER A 488 -17.02 -18.63 54.62
CA SER A 488 -17.17 -17.98 55.91
C SER A 488 -16.26 -18.69 56.90
N ASP A 489 -15.41 -17.94 57.59
CA ASP A 489 -14.82 -18.19 58.92
C ASP A 489 -14.01 -16.91 59.23
N SER A 490 -13.97 -16.30 60.41
CA SER A 490 -14.65 -16.46 61.71
C SER A 490 -14.03 -15.39 62.61
N ASP A 491 -14.85 -14.57 63.28
CA ASP A 491 -14.75 -14.15 64.70
C ASP A 491 -15.82 -13.10 65.03
#